data_AF-A0A4Q5WIT7-F1
#
_entry.id   AF-A0A4Q5WIT7-F1
#
_cell.length_a   1.000
_cell.length_b   1.000
_cell.length_c   1.000
_cell.angle_alpha   90.00
_cell.angle_beta   90.00
_cell.angle_gamma   90.00
#
_symmetry.space_group_name_H-M   'P 1'
#
loop_
_entity.id
_entity.type
_entity.pdbx_description
1 polymer ?
#
loop_
_entity_poly.entity_id
_entity_poly.type
_entity_poly.pdbx_seq_one_letter_code
_entity_poly.pdbx_strand_id
1 'polypeptide(L)'
;TPDPKARATKILEFSSMPATSRHHWGTDFDLNSLNNSYFATRDGKRLYDWLTAHAPQYGFCQVYSAKGADRATGYEEEKWHWSYMPVASWYLKQYPIDVGYERITGFDGATAAKDIDVIKNYVQAINPECK
;
A
#
# COMPACT_ATOMS: atom_id res chain seq x y z
N THR A 1 20.35 -18.93 -10.06
CA THR A 1 19.11 -18.11 -10.12
C THR A 1 19.00 -17.35 -8.82
N PRO A 2 18.69 -16.05 -8.78
CA PRO A 2 18.60 -15.34 -7.51
C PRO A 2 17.53 -15.99 -6.62
N ASP A 3 17.77 -15.96 -5.31
CA ASP A 3 16.89 -16.47 -4.26
C ASP A 3 15.43 -15.99 -4.49
N PRO A 4 14.43 -16.90 -4.49
CA PRO A 4 13.02 -16.54 -4.69
C PRO A 4 12.55 -15.40 -3.78
N LYS A 5 13.00 -15.38 -2.52
CA LYS A 5 12.68 -14.30 -1.57
C LYS A 5 13.30 -12.98 -2.00
N ALA A 6 14.60 -12.95 -2.31
CA ALA A 6 15.26 -11.73 -2.81
C ALA A 6 14.58 -11.15 -4.07
N ARG A 7 14.15 -12.02 -4.99
CA ARG A 7 13.38 -11.60 -6.18
C ARG A 7 12.02 -11.02 -5.83
N ALA A 8 11.26 -11.69 -4.96
CA ALA A 8 9.96 -11.22 -4.52
C ALA A 8 10.07 -9.85 -3.83
N THR A 9 11.01 -9.70 -2.89
CA THR A 9 11.27 -8.42 -2.21
C THR A 9 11.63 -7.31 -3.20
N LYS A 10 12.43 -7.61 -4.24
CA LYS A 10 12.80 -6.61 -5.25
C LYS A 10 11.61 -6.13 -6.09
N ILE A 11 10.70 -7.04 -6.44
CA ILE A 11 9.45 -6.69 -7.15
C ILE A 11 8.56 -5.83 -6.25
N LEU A 12 8.50 -6.15 -4.96
CA LEU A 12 7.68 -5.45 -3.97
C LEU A 12 8.14 -4.00 -3.67
N GLU A 13 9.30 -3.57 -4.18
CA GLU A 13 9.74 -2.16 -4.12
C GLU A 13 8.89 -1.25 -5.02
N PHE A 14 8.39 -1.76 -6.15
CA PHE A 14 7.71 -0.96 -7.18
C PHE A 14 6.34 -1.52 -7.57
N SER A 15 5.96 -2.67 -7.02
CA SER A 15 4.72 -3.35 -7.33
C SER A 15 4.20 -4.10 -6.11
N SER A 16 3.02 -4.69 -6.23
CA SER A 16 2.43 -5.54 -5.20
C SER A 16 2.44 -7.00 -5.63
N MET A 17 2.56 -7.90 -4.65
CA MET A 17 2.31 -9.31 -4.89
C MET A 17 0.80 -9.46 -5.21
N PRO A 18 0.40 -10.32 -6.17
CA PRO A 18 -1.01 -10.59 -6.38
C PRO A 18 -1.72 -10.95 -5.08
N ALA A 19 -2.98 -10.54 -4.97
CA ALA A 19 -3.80 -10.52 -3.74
C ALA A 19 -3.39 -9.52 -2.64
N THR A 20 -2.15 -9.00 -2.60
CA THR A 20 -1.71 -8.09 -1.51
C THR A 20 -1.90 -6.60 -1.78
N SER A 21 -2.35 -6.22 -2.98
CA SER A 21 -2.71 -4.82 -3.27
C SER A 21 -4.06 -4.45 -2.65
N ARG A 22 -4.13 -3.25 -2.07
CA ARG A 22 -5.37 -2.65 -1.55
C ARG A 22 -6.32 -2.19 -2.67
N HIS A 23 -5.81 -1.96 -3.88
CA HIS A 23 -6.66 -1.64 -5.05
C HIS A 23 -7.71 -2.74 -5.33
N HIS A 24 -7.45 -4.00 -4.95
CA HIS A 24 -8.43 -5.07 -5.05
C HIS A 24 -9.68 -4.86 -4.19
N TRP A 25 -9.63 -4.00 -3.17
CA TRP A 25 -10.74 -3.75 -2.26
C TRP A 25 -11.76 -2.76 -2.83
N GLY A 26 -11.43 -2.07 -3.93
CA GLY A 26 -12.27 -1.02 -4.51
C GLY A 26 -12.37 0.23 -3.65
N THR A 27 -11.50 0.38 -2.65
CA THR A 27 -11.48 1.53 -1.73
C THR A 27 -10.32 2.49 -1.98
N ASP A 28 -9.36 2.10 -2.83
CA ASP A 28 -8.12 2.82 -3.02
C ASP A 28 -8.07 3.40 -4.44
N PHE A 29 -7.48 4.58 -4.60
CA PHE A 29 -7.27 5.21 -5.90
C PHE A 29 -5.88 5.82 -6.00
N ASP A 30 -5.38 5.86 -7.24
CA ASP A 30 -4.17 6.58 -7.61
C ASP A 30 -4.55 7.82 -8.42
N LEU A 31 -4.09 8.99 -7.99
CA LEU A 31 -4.44 10.24 -8.65
C LEU A 31 -3.25 10.89 -9.37
N ASN A 32 -3.47 11.14 -10.66
CA ASN A 32 -2.72 12.05 -11.53
C ASN A 32 -1.28 11.64 -11.93
N SER A 33 -0.41 11.23 -11.01
CA SER A 33 0.95 10.78 -11.35
C SER A 33 1.47 9.71 -10.41
N LEU A 34 2.07 8.64 -10.94
CA LEU A 34 2.67 7.56 -10.16
C LEU A 34 4.15 7.81 -9.83
N ASN A 35 4.57 9.08 -9.74
CA ASN A 35 5.95 9.46 -9.45
C ASN A 35 6.00 10.62 -8.45
N ASN A 36 6.70 10.41 -7.33
CA ASN A 36 6.77 11.40 -6.25
C ASN A 36 7.41 12.72 -6.70
N SER A 37 8.30 12.69 -7.70
CA SER A 37 8.92 13.91 -8.24
C SER A 37 7.90 14.86 -8.89
N TYR A 38 6.79 14.34 -9.41
CA TYR A 38 5.70 15.18 -9.92
C TYR A 38 5.14 16.09 -8.81
N PHE A 39 4.95 15.55 -7.61
CA PHE A 39 4.40 16.28 -6.47
C PHE A 39 5.39 17.28 -5.85
N ALA A 40 6.62 17.34 -6.35
CA ALA A 40 7.58 18.42 -6.06
C ALA A 40 7.51 19.58 -7.09
N THR A 41 6.82 19.40 -8.21
CA THR A 41 6.52 20.49 -9.16
C THR A 41 5.49 21.45 -8.56
N ARG A 42 5.33 22.64 -9.13
CA ARG A 42 4.33 23.62 -8.68
C ARG A 42 2.91 23.03 -8.66
N ASP A 43 2.51 22.39 -9.75
CA ASP A 43 1.14 21.91 -9.93
C ASP A 43 0.89 20.64 -9.10
N GLY A 44 1.87 19.73 -9.06
CA GLY A 44 1.79 18.54 -8.22
C GLY A 44 1.81 18.86 -6.73
N LYS A 45 2.62 19.83 -6.29
CA LYS A 45 2.62 20.29 -4.91
C LYS A 45 1.25 20.86 -4.53
N ARG A 46 0.66 21.70 -5.38
CA ARG A 46 -0.68 22.26 -5.15
C ARG A 46 -1.73 21.14 -5.00
N LEU A 47 -1.68 20.11 -5.85
CA LEU A 47 -2.57 18.95 -5.75
C LEU A 47 -2.36 18.19 -4.44
N TYR A 48 -1.11 17.88 -4.08
CA TYR A 48 -0.80 17.13 -2.86
C TYR A 48 -1.17 17.87 -1.58
N ASP A 49 -0.87 19.17 -1.51
CA ASP A 49 -1.26 20.04 -0.40
C ASP A 49 -2.79 20.05 -0.24
N TRP A 50 -3.53 20.13 -1.36
CA TRP A 50 -4.99 20.08 -1.34
C TRP A 50 -5.51 18.74 -0.84
N LEU A 51 -4.99 17.61 -1.35
CA LEU A 51 -5.39 16.28 -0.90
C LEU A 51 -5.11 16.11 0.60
N THR A 52 -3.92 16.50 1.06
CA THR A 52 -3.53 16.40 2.48
C THR A 52 -4.48 17.19 3.39
N ALA A 53 -4.90 18.39 2.97
CA ALA A 53 -5.79 19.24 3.76
C ALA A 53 -7.27 18.84 3.69
N HIS A 54 -7.72 18.23 2.58
CA HIS A 54 -9.15 18.07 2.28
C HIS A 54 -9.61 16.61 2.16
N ALA A 55 -8.78 15.69 1.69
CA ALA A 55 -9.16 14.28 1.51
C ALA A 55 -9.70 13.61 2.79
N PRO A 56 -9.15 13.89 4.00
CA PRO A 56 -9.72 13.37 5.25
C PRO A 56 -11.18 13.76 5.49
N GLN A 57 -11.62 14.93 5.01
CA GLN A 57 -13.00 15.41 5.14
C GLN A 57 -13.99 14.54 4.35
N TYR A 58 -13.49 13.81 3.35
CA TYR A 58 -14.26 12.86 2.53
C TYR A 58 -13.99 11.40 2.93
N GLY A 59 -13.27 11.17 4.04
CA GLY A 59 -12.94 9.82 4.54
C GLY A 59 -11.74 9.18 3.86
N PHE A 60 -10.95 9.92 3.09
CA PHE A 60 -9.74 9.41 2.45
C PHE A 60 -8.49 9.66 3.27
N CYS A 61 -7.58 8.69 3.28
CA CYS A 61 -6.30 8.77 3.97
C CYS A 61 -5.16 8.27 3.08
N GLN A 62 -4.00 8.92 3.16
CA GLN A 62 -2.80 8.47 2.46
C GLN A 62 -2.15 7.33 3.27
N VAL A 63 -2.46 6.10 2.87
CA VAL A 63 -2.02 4.89 3.58
C VAL A 63 -0.53 4.57 3.40
N TYR A 64 0.09 5.09 2.33
CA TYR A 64 1.53 4.94 2.07
C TYR A 64 2.24 6.28 2.24
N SER A 65 2.33 6.75 3.48
CA SER A 65 3.11 7.92 3.89
C SER A 65 4.63 7.64 3.85
N ALA A 66 5.48 8.64 4.03
CA ALA A 66 6.93 8.40 4.14
C ALA A 66 7.27 7.32 5.18
N LYS A 67 8.20 6.42 4.84
CA LYS A 67 8.72 5.43 5.80
C LYS A 67 9.45 6.15 6.93
N GLY A 68 9.33 5.64 8.14
CA GLY A 68 9.91 6.24 9.34
C GLY A 68 9.82 5.30 10.54
N ALA A 69 10.07 5.82 11.73
CA ALA A 69 10.02 5.05 12.97
C ALA A 69 8.66 4.36 13.17
N ASP A 70 7.57 5.05 12.81
CA ASP A 70 6.20 4.56 13.02
C ASP A 70 5.68 3.69 11.86
N ARG A 71 6.41 3.64 10.74
CA ARG A 71 6.11 2.80 9.56
C ARG A 71 7.42 2.35 8.90
N ALA A 72 8.07 1.36 9.50
CA ALA A 72 9.37 0.86 9.06
C ALA A 72 9.30 -0.08 7.83
N THR A 73 8.13 -0.68 7.58
CA THR A 73 7.91 -1.64 6.49
C THR A 73 6.78 -1.17 5.57
N GLY A 74 6.52 -1.94 4.51
CA GLY A 74 5.47 -1.67 3.54
C GLY A 74 5.98 -1.12 2.22
N TYR A 75 5.03 -0.70 1.40
CA TYR A 75 5.30 0.02 0.16
C TYR A 75 6.00 1.35 0.46
N GLU A 76 6.71 1.89 -0.54
CA GLU A 76 7.36 3.20 -0.41
C GLU A 76 6.31 4.33 -0.28
N GLU A 77 6.76 5.56 -0.07
CA GLU A 77 5.84 6.70 -0.09
C GLU A 77 5.15 6.79 -1.46
N GLU A 78 3.82 6.89 -1.45
CA GLU A 78 3.02 7.08 -2.66
C GLU A 78 2.09 8.27 -2.46
N LYS A 79 2.48 9.44 -2.99
CA LYS A 79 1.70 10.70 -2.83
C LYS A 79 0.38 10.72 -3.59
N TRP A 80 0.23 9.77 -4.52
CA TRP A 80 -0.96 9.59 -5.35
C TRP A 80 -1.96 8.59 -4.77
N HIS A 81 -1.55 7.73 -3.82
CA HIS A 81 -2.35 6.59 -3.35
C HIS A 81 -3.16 6.97 -2.11
N TRP A 82 -4.49 6.95 -2.23
CA TRP A 82 -5.42 7.33 -1.17
C TRP A 82 -6.50 6.25 -0.99
N SER A 83 -6.83 5.93 0.26
CA SER A 83 -7.79 4.87 0.62
C SER A 83 -9.00 5.45 1.35
N TYR A 84 -10.20 5.02 0.95
CA TYR A 84 -11.46 5.33 1.62
C TYR A 84 -11.60 4.52 2.91
N MET A 85 -11.17 5.13 4.02
CA MET A 85 -11.02 4.45 5.30
C MET A 85 -12.32 3.95 5.95
N PRO A 86 -13.51 4.55 5.74
CA PRO A 86 -14.76 4.02 6.29
C PRO A 86 -15.04 2.57 5.91
N VAL A 87 -14.55 2.11 4.74
CA VAL A 87 -14.67 0.71 4.30
C VAL A 87 -13.33 -0.02 4.43
N ALA A 88 -12.24 0.62 4.02
CA ALA A 88 -10.93 -0.02 3.95
C ALA A 88 -10.39 -0.46 5.33
N SER A 89 -10.79 0.21 6.41
CA SER A 89 -10.41 -0.17 7.78
C SER A 89 -10.98 -1.54 8.19
N TRP A 90 -12.18 -1.90 7.71
CA TRP A 90 -12.75 -3.22 7.93
C TRP A 90 -12.00 -4.29 7.14
N TYR A 91 -11.75 -4.05 5.85
CA TYR A 91 -10.94 -4.97 5.03
C TYR A 91 -9.54 -5.19 5.59
N LEU A 92 -8.88 -4.15 6.08
CA LEU A 92 -7.55 -4.25 6.69
C LEU A 92 -7.53 -5.19 7.90
N LYS A 93 -8.56 -5.13 8.74
CA LYS A 93 -8.72 -6.00 9.92
C LYS A 93 -9.07 -7.43 9.52
N GLN A 94 -9.88 -7.59 8.49
CA GLN A 94 -10.40 -8.89 8.06
C GLN A 94 -9.45 -9.67 7.16
N TYR A 95 -8.61 -8.98 6.37
CA TYR A 95 -7.67 -9.59 5.42
C TYR A 95 -6.85 -10.77 5.97
N PRO A 96 -6.19 -10.70 7.16
CA PRO A 96 -5.44 -11.84 7.69
C PRO A 96 -6.30 -13.06 8.02
N ILE A 97 -7.62 -12.89 8.19
CA ILE A 97 -8.57 -13.94 8.54
C ILE A 97 -9.21 -14.54 7.28
N ASP A 98 -9.73 -13.69 6.40
CA ASP A 98 -10.50 -14.13 5.23
C ASP A 98 -9.61 -14.53 4.05
N VAL A 99 -8.48 -13.84 3.88
CA VAL A 99 -7.49 -14.16 2.84
C VAL A 99 -6.42 -15.07 3.42
N GLY A 100 -5.74 -14.64 4.50
CA GLY A 100 -4.62 -15.38 5.07
C GLY A 100 -3.50 -15.64 4.03
N TYR A 101 -2.52 -16.49 4.35
CA TYR A 101 -1.50 -16.88 3.36
C TYR A 101 -2.01 -17.93 2.39
N GLU A 102 -3.00 -18.69 2.82
CA GLU A 102 -3.55 -19.88 2.19
C GLU A 102 -4.31 -19.53 0.91
N ARG A 103 -4.79 -18.29 0.80
CA ARG A 103 -5.39 -17.75 -0.42
C ARG A 103 -4.45 -16.87 -1.24
N ILE A 104 -3.22 -16.62 -0.79
CA ILE A 104 -2.16 -15.99 -1.60
C ILE A 104 -1.46 -17.11 -2.39
N THR A 105 -2.13 -17.56 -3.46
CA THR A 105 -1.70 -18.72 -4.26
C THR A 105 -2.10 -18.55 -5.73
N GLY A 106 -1.69 -19.47 -6.59
CA GLY A 106 -2.08 -19.49 -8.01
C GLY A 106 -1.21 -18.64 -8.94
N PHE A 107 -0.05 -18.16 -8.48
CA PHE A 107 0.91 -17.41 -9.29
C PHE A 107 2.37 -17.74 -8.90
N ASP A 108 3.29 -17.51 -9.82
CA ASP A 108 4.72 -17.75 -9.61
C ASP A 108 5.27 -16.88 -8.48
N GLY A 109 5.87 -17.51 -7.48
CA GLY A 109 6.43 -16.83 -6.31
C GLY A 109 5.47 -16.67 -5.13
N ALA A 110 4.23 -17.18 -5.22
CA ALA A 110 3.26 -17.15 -4.11
C ALA A 110 3.81 -17.78 -2.81
N THR A 111 4.67 -18.79 -2.91
CA THR A 111 5.30 -19.45 -1.75
C THR A 111 6.15 -18.49 -0.91
N ALA A 112 6.71 -17.43 -1.52
CA ALA A 112 7.51 -16.44 -0.81
C ALA A 112 6.66 -15.55 0.11
N ALA A 113 5.33 -15.52 -0.04
CA ALA A 113 4.43 -14.66 0.72
C ALA A 113 4.63 -14.79 2.24
N LYS A 114 4.71 -16.03 2.73
CA LYS A 114 4.92 -16.33 4.15
C LYS A 114 6.34 -16.02 4.61
N ASP A 115 7.34 -16.34 3.78
CA ASP A 115 8.76 -16.15 4.09
C ASP A 115 9.18 -14.67 4.20
N ILE A 116 8.44 -13.77 3.55
CA ILE A 116 8.62 -12.32 3.63
C ILE A 116 7.54 -11.63 4.48
N ASP A 117 6.61 -12.41 5.03
CA ASP A 117 5.51 -11.95 5.87
C ASP A 117 4.72 -10.81 5.21
N VAL A 118 4.22 -11.05 3.98
CA VAL A 118 3.57 -10.00 3.17
C VAL A 118 2.36 -9.35 3.84
N ILE A 119 1.63 -10.11 4.66
CA ILE A 119 0.43 -9.60 5.32
C ILE A 119 0.82 -8.53 6.34
N LYS A 120 1.76 -8.83 7.23
CA LYS A 120 2.21 -7.87 8.25
C LYS A 120 3.06 -6.76 7.63
N ASN A 121 4.01 -7.14 6.78
CA ASN A 121 5.03 -6.22 6.28
C ASN A 121 4.58 -5.37 5.11
N TYR A 122 3.48 -5.68 4.44
CA TYR A 122 2.99 -4.90 3.29
C TYR A 122 1.51 -4.54 3.45
N VAL A 123 0.61 -5.52 3.57
CA VAL A 123 -0.85 -5.25 3.62
C VAL A 123 -1.23 -4.41 4.85
N GLN A 124 -0.68 -4.75 6.03
CA GLN A 124 -0.97 -4.07 7.29
C GLN A 124 -0.03 -2.90 7.62
N ALA A 125 1.03 -2.73 6.82
CA ALA A 125 2.07 -1.73 7.02
C ALA A 125 1.69 -0.37 6.40
N ILE A 126 0.57 0.19 6.87
CA ILE A 126 0.05 1.50 6.45
C ILE A 126 0.39 2.60 7.46
N ASN A 127 0.23 3.85 7.04
CA ASN A 127 0.29 5.05 7.88
C ASN A 127 -0.55 4.84 9.17
N PRO A 128 0.04 4.95 10.37
CA PRO A 128 -0.66 4.80 11.65
C PRO A 128 -1.84 5.75 11.84
N GLU A 129 -1.80 6.93 11.23
CA GLU A 129 -2.91 7.90 11.26
C GLU A 129 -4.16 7.40 10.50
N CYS A 130 -4.00 6.38 9.66
CA CYS A 130 -5.07 5.78 8.87
C CYS A 130 -5.61 4.47 9.48
N LYS A 131 -5.25 4.10 10.71
CA LYS A 131 -5.65 2.81 11.33
C LYS A 131 -6.92 2.87 12.16
#